data_AF-A0AA42P2X3-F1
#
_entry.id   AF-A0AA42P2X3-F1
#
_cell.length_a   1.000
_cell.length_b   1.000
_cell.length_c   1.000
_cell.angle_alpha   90.00
_cell.angle_beta   90.00
_cell.angle_gamma   90.00
#
_symmetry.space_group_name_H-M   'P 1'
#
loop_
_entity.id
_entity.type
_entity.pdbx_description
1 polymer ?
#
loop_
_entity_poly.entity_id
_entity_poly.type
_entity_poly.pdbx_seq_one_letter_code
_entity_poly.pdbx_strand_id
1 'polypeptide(L)'
;MTIYVAATSGLKLMIESTYWRQELRAEVLWLKRHRKYRRWSEKQLVLYERRLMLVAFQVRSLLERPKVNDRARSVRLPAIRYKKIGAKPLTFVGAGFPEHRFDIANPEAVDLSILDVCNQLIHYYWMQTWSDGTAFKSMLVFSDYMRNKWAYEFLIEDLICIFSVFADESSAVTSISFEWNDKKQDYVTDYAR
;
A
#
# COMPACT_ATOMS: atom_id res chain seq x y z
N MET A 1 4.05 18.99 -31.02
CA MET A 1 4.67 20.13 -30.30
C MET A 1 5.16 19.60 -28.97
N THR A 2 6.44 19.21 -28.90
CA THR A 2 7.06 18.72 -27.67
C THR A 2 7.20 19.89 -26.71
N ILE A 3 6.39 19.92 -25.65
CA ILE A 3 6.55 20.93 -24.62
C ILE A 3 7.66 20.42 -23.70
N TYR A 4 8.85 21.00 -23.84
CA TYR A 4 9.81 20.98 -22.76
C TYR A 4 9.20 21.79 -21.63
N VAL A 5 8.61 21.12 -20.66
CA VAL A 5 8.18 21.81 -19.46
C VAL A 5 9.46 22.31 -18.80
N ALA A 6 9.63 23.64 -18.79
CA ALA A 6 10.83 24.31 -18.32
C ALA A 6 11.27 23.74 -16.97
N ALA A 7 12.59 23.74 -16.74
CA ALA A 7 13.27 23.19 -15.57
C ALA A 7 12.75 23.65 -14.19
N THR A 8 11.70 24.46 -14.10
CA THR A 8 11.06 24.91 -12.87
C THR A 8 9.93 24.01 -12.37
N SER A 9 9.10 23.40 -13.24
CA SER A 9 7.98 22.54 -12.79
C SER A 9 8.38 21.07 -12.62
N GLY A 10 9.26 20.55 -13.50
CA GLY A 10 9.88 19.23 -13.32
C GLY A 10 10.73 19.16 -12.06
N LEU A 11 11.46 20.24 -11.76
CA LEU A 11 12.21 20.39 -10.50
C LEU A 11 11.29 20.50 -9.30
N LYS A 12 10.14 21.20 -9.41
CA LYS A 12 9.13 21.27 -8.33
C LYS A 12 8.47 19.92 -8.04
N LEU A 13 8.15 19.13 -9.06
CA LEU A 13 7.63 17.76 -8.91
C LEU A 13 8.66 16.82 -8.26
N MET A 14 9.93 16.92 -8.67
CA MET A 14 11.04 16.16 -8.07
C MET A 14 11.26 16.55 -6.60
N ILE A 15 11.42 17.84 -6.31
CA ILE A 15 11.62 18.38 -4.95
C ILE A 15 10.45 17.97 -4.03
N GLU A 16 9.21 18.06 -4.51
CA GLU A 16 8.05 17.64 -3.72
C GLU A 16 8.15 16.15 -3.37
N SER A 17 8.50 15.29 -4.34
CA SER A 17 8.60 13.84 -4.11
C SER A 17 9.67 13.45 -3.08
N THR A 18 10.76 14.20 -2.99
CA THR A 18 11.83 13.96 -2.00
C THR A 18 11.31 14.08 -0.56
N TYR A 19 10.48 15.08 -0.27
CA TYR A 19 9.90 15.23 1.08
C TYR A 19 8.98 14.06 1.45
N TRP A 20 8.15 13.60 0.52
CA TRP A 20 7.33 12.40 0.72
C TRP A 20 8.18 11.17 1.00
N ARG A 21 9.30 10.99 0.28
CA ARG A 21 10.19 9.83 0.44
C ARG A 21 10.97 9.88 1.74
N GLN A 22 11.41 11.05 2.17
CA GLN A 22 12.10 11.24 3.44
C GLN A 22 11.21 10.85 4.63
N GLU A 23 9.97 11.35 4.64
CA GLU A 23 8.99 10.99 5.67
C GLU A 23 8.64 9.50 5.58
N LEU A 24 8.34 8.98 4.38
CA LEU A 24 8.07 7.56 4.16
C LEU A 24 9.19 6.66 4.70
N ARG A 25 10.46 7.07 4.49
CA ARG A 25 11.63 6.35 5.02
C ARG A 25 11.65 6.34 6.54
N ALA A 26 11.37 7.47 7.19
CA ALA A 26 11.28 7.54 8.64
C ALA A 26 10.18 6.62 9.20
N GLU A 27 9.02 6.58 8.53
CA GLU A 27 7.87 5.77 8.94
C GLU A 27 8.11 4.27 8.73
N VAL A 28 8.73 3.88 7.61
CA VAL A 28 9.14 2.49 7.36
C VAL A 28 10.19 2.03 8.38
N LEU A 29 11.16 2.89 8.73
CA LEU A 29 12.13 2.60 9.80
C LEU A 29 11.45 2.50 11.17
N TRP A 30 10.42 3.30 11.42
CA TRP A 30 9.62 3.19 12.62
C TRP A 30 8.92 1.83 12.68
N LEU A 31 8.24 1.41 11.61
CA LEU A 31 7.56 0.10 11.51
C LEU A 31 8.53 -1.07 11.71
N LYS A 32 9.74 -0.99 11.16
CA LYS A 32 10.81 -1.98 11.36
C LYS A 32 11.18 -2.10 12.84
N ARG A 33 11.45 -0.97 13.51
CA ARG A 33 11.86 -0.93 14.92
C ARG A 33 10.76 -1.36 15.88
N HIS A 34 9.51 -1.07 15.53
CA HIS A 34 8.34 -1.33 16.35
C HIS A 34 7.61 -2.62 15.96
N ARG A 35 8.24 -3.50 15.17
CA ARG A 35 7.66 -4.81 14.84
C ARG A 35 7.60 -5.73 16.06
N LYS A 36 8.46 -5.52 17.07
CA LYS A 36 8.59 -6.39 18.24
C LYS A 36 8.25 -5.66 19.53
N TYR A 37 7.45 -6.28 20.39
CA TYR A 37 7.09 -5.78 21.71
C TYR A 37 7.23 -6.87 22.77
N ARG A 38 7.88 -6.53 23.89
CA ARG A 38 8.00 -7.44 25.05
C ARG A 38 6.68 -7.62 25.79
N ARG A 39 5.87 -6.57 25.85
CA ARG A 39 4.54 -6.56 26.48
C ARG A 39 3.55 -5.96 25.50
N TRP A 40 2.44 -6.66 25.34
CA TRP A 40 1.35 -6.30 24.44
C TRP A 40 0.42 -5.27 25.07
N SER A 41 -0.02 -4.32 24.26
CA SER A 41 -1.12 -3.41 24.56
C SER A 41 -1.88 -3.09 23.29
N GLU A 42 -3.19 -2.91 23.41
CA GLU A 42 -4.06 -2.49 22.31
C GLU A 42 -3.57 -1.17 21.69
N LYS A 43 -3.08 -0.24 22.52
CA LYS A 43 -2.47 1.01 22.03
C LYS A 43 -1.33 0.77 21.04
N GLN A 44 -0.45 -0.21 21.28
CA GLN A 44 0.64 -0.51 20.36
C GLN A 44 0.12 -1.06 19.04
N LEU A 45 -0.86 -1.96 19.09
CA LEU A 45 -1.53 -2.50 17.89
C LEU A 45 -2.14 -1.37 17.05
N VAL A 46 -2.97 -0.52 17.66
CA VAL A 46 -3.63 0.60 16.99
C VAL A 46 -2.61 1.57 16.39
N LEU A 47 -1.53 1.90 17.10
CA LEU A 47 -0.48 2.78 16.59
C LEU A 47 0.28 2.15 15.42
N TYR A 48 0.48 0.84 15.44
CA TYR A 48 1.16 0.12 14.37
C TYR A 48 0.31 0.07 13.10
N GLU A 49 -0.97 -0.31 13.23
CA GLU A 49 -1.93 -0.36 12.12
C GLU A 49 -2.17 1.03 11.52
N ARG A 50 -2.36 2.05 12.36
CA ARG A 50 -2.44 3.44 11.91
C ARG A 50 -1.21 3.84 11.09
N ARG A 51 -0.02 3.38 11.49
CA ARG A 51 1.21 3.70 10.76
C ARG A 51 1.28 3.00 9.41
N LEU A 52 0.88 1.73 9.33
CA LEU A 52 0.77 1.01 8.07
C LEU A 52 -0.18 1.73 7.09
N MET A 53 -1.33 2.21 7.57
CA MET A 53 -2.26 2.98 6.76
C MET A 53 -1.64 4.28 6.22
N LEU A 54 -0.94 5.03 7.06
CA LEU A 54 -0.29 6.29 6.65
C LEU A 54 0.81 6.05 5.62
N VAL A 55 1.60 4.98 5.78
CA VAL A 55 2.62 4.56 4.82
C VAL A 55 1.97 4.16 3.48
N ALA A 56 0.90 3.37 3.52
CA ALA A 56 0.15 2.99 2.33
C ALA A 56 -0.42 4.22 1.59
N PHE A 57 -0.95 5.21 2.33
CA PHE A 57 -1.46 6.45 1.77
C PHE A 57 -0.36 7.28 1.07
N GLN A 58 0.81 7.39 1.69
CA GLN A 58 1.96 8.07 1.09
C GLN A 58 2.41 7.39 -0.21
N VAL A 59 2.52 6.06 -0.19
CA VAL A 59 2.90 5.27 -1.38
C VAL A 59 1.86 5.44 -2.49
N ARG A 60 0.56 5.37 -2.17
CA ARG A 60 -0.50 5.63 -3.15
C ARG A 60 -0.43 7.03 -3.73
N SER A 61 -0.18 8.04 -2.90
CA SER A 61 -0.02 9.43 -3.34
C SER A 61 1.17 9.61 -4.29
N LEU A 62 2.26 8.88 -4.07
CA LEU A 62 3.40 8.83 -4.97
C LEU A 62 3.05 8.13 -6.30
N LEU A 63 2.26 7.07 -6.27
CA LEU A 63 1.85 6.29 -7.45
C LEU A 63 0.82 7.02 -8.33
N GLU A 64 -0.11 7.77 -7.74
CA GLU A 64 -1.13 8.54 -8.47
C GLU A 64 -0.52 9.72 -9.25
N ARG A 65 0.66 10.18 -8.86
CA ARG A 65 1.43 11.21 -9.56
C ARG A 65 2.55 10.55 -10.38
N PRO A 66 3.10 11.19 -11.41
CA PRO A 66 4.21 10.61 -12.17
C PRO A 66 5.55 10.77 -11.42
N LYS A 67 5.60 10.28 -10.17
CA LYS A 67 6.74 10.41 -9.24
C LYS A 67 7.50 9.12 -9.03
N VAL A 68 6.94 8.00 -9.48
CA VAL A 68 7.49 6.65 -9.34
C VAL A 68 7.81 6.08 -10.71
N ASN A 69 9.00 5.50 -10.88
CA ASN A 69 9.41 4.87 -12.13
C ASN A 69 8.73 3.50 -12.36
N ASP A 70 8.79 3.01 -13.60
CA ASP A 70 8.09 1.79 -14.01
C ASP A 70 8.54 0.54 -13.25
N ARG A 71 9.85 0.43 -12.96
CA ARG A 71 10.39 -0.67 -12.15
C ARG A 71 9.71 -0.73 -10.80
N ALA A 72 9.67 0.38 -10.06
CA ALA A 72 9.02 0.44 -8.76
C ALA A 72 7.49 0.31 -8.86
N ARG A 73 6.84 0.79 -9.92
CA ARG A 73 5.40 0.57 -10.15
C ARG A 73 5.04 -0.90 -10.40
N SER A 74 5.95 -1.66 -11.01
CA SER A 74 5.73 -3.06 -11.36
C SER A 74 5.88 -4.06 -10.21
N VAL A 75 6.37 -3.60 -9.04
CA VAL A 75 6.54 -4.48 -7.88
C VAL A 75 5.21 -5.05 -7.43
N ARG A 76 5.23 -6.32 -7.03
CA ARG A 76 4.06 -7.04 -6.54
C ARG A 76 4.32 -7.58 -5.14
N LEU A 77 3.24 -7.65 -4.37
CA LEU A 77 3.25 -8.23 -3.03
C LEU A 77 2.60 -9.62 -3.09
N PRO A 78 3.34 -10.68 -2.75
CA PRO A 78 2.72 -11.97 -2.53
C PRO A 78 1.82 -11.90 -1.30
N ALA A 79 0.64 -12.48 -1.40
CA ALA A 79 -0.36 -12.51 -0.34
C ALA A 79 -1.14 -13.82 -0.36
N ILE A 80 -1.83 -14.09 0.74
CA ILE A 80 -2.85 -15.13 0.81
C ILE A 80 -4.20 -14.45 0.76
N ARG A 81 -5.18 -15.03 0.05
CA ARG A 81 -6.56 -14.58 0.06
C ARG A 81 -7.53 -15.69 0.45
N TYR A 82 -8.61 -15.29 1.07
CA TYR A 82 -9.66 -16.18 1.57
C TYR A 82 -11.00 -15.78 0.96
N LYS A 83 -11.69 -16.73 0.35
CA LYS A 83 -12.95 -16.47 -0.36
C LYS A 83 -14.07 -16.20 0.63
N LYS A 84 -14.94 -15.23 0.33
CA LYS A 84 -16.15 -15.01 1.13
C LYS A 84 -17.05 -16.25 1.13
N ILE A 85 -17.55 -16.61 2.30
CA ILE A 85 -18.55 -17.66 2.51
C ILE A 85 -19.84 -17.11 3.11
N GLY A 86 -20.93 -17.81 2.80
CA GLY A 86 -22.27 -17.48 3.29
C GLY A 86 -22.85 -16.19 2.69
N ALA A 87 -24.15 -16.01 2.90
CA ALA A 87 -24.91 -14.85 2.39
C ALA A 87 -25.07 -13.72 3.43
N LYS A 88 -24.61 -13.92 4.67
CA LYS A 88 -24.82 -12.93 5.74
C LYS A 88 -24.07 -11.63 5.42
N PRO A 89 -24.72 -10.45 5.55
CA PRO A 89 -24.06 -9.17 5.32
C PRO A 89 -23.02 -8.90 6.40
N LEU A 90 -21.91 -8.26 6.03
CA LEU A 90 -20.99 -7.65 6.99
C LEU A 90 -21.63 -6.33 7.43
N THR A 91 -21.90 -6.20 8.72
CA THR A 91 -22.55 -5.01 9.29
C THR A 91 -21.60 -4.25 10.20
N PHE A 92 -21.76 -2.93 10.27
CA PHE A 92 -20.90 -2.05 11.05
C PHE A 92 -20.86 -2.42 12.55
N VAL A 93 -21.98 -2.91 13.10
CA VAL A 93 -22.14 -3.34 14.50
C VAL A 93 -21.70 -4.79 14.75
N GLY A 94 -21.23 -5.49 13.73
CA GLY A 94 -20.86 -6.90 13.85
C GLY A 94 -20.37 -7.45 12.53
N ALA A 95 -19.08 -7.26 12.24
CA ALA A 95 -18.41 -8.04 11.19
C ALA A 95 -18.47 -9.55 11.53
N GLY A 96 -18.51 -9.89 12.83
CA GLY A 96 -18.27 -11.25 13.30
C GLY A 96 -16.80 -11.63 13.16
N PHE A 97 -16.42 -12.81 13.64
CA PHE A 97 -15.06 -13.32 13.43
C PHE A 97 -14.83 -13.62 11.93
N PRO A 98 -13.65 -13.28 11.37
CA PRO A 98 -13.35 -13.53 9.96
C PRO A 98 -13.58 -14.99 9.52
N GLU A 99 -13.31 -15.94 10.41
CA GLU A 99 -13.53 -17.38 10.21
C GLU A 99 -14.99 -17.78 9.92
N HIS A 100 -15.95 -16.96 10.33
CA HIS A 100 -17.38 -17.18 10.02
C HIS A 100 -17.79 -16.55 8.68
N ARG A 101 -16.89 -15.81 8.04
CA ARG A 101 -17.17 -14.95 6.88
C ARG A 101 -16.33 -15.31 5.66
N PHE A 102 -15.18 -15.93 5.87
CA PHE A 102 -14.26 -16.33 4.83
C PHE A 102 -13.84 -17.79 5.01
N ASP A 103 -13.58 -18.46 3.89
CA ASP A 103 -13.06 -19.82 3.86
C ASP A 103 -11.58 -19.84 4.23
N ILE A 104 -11.30 -19.84 5.54
CA ILE A 104 -9.93 -19.88 6.06
C ILE A 104 -9.26 -21.23 5.81
N ALA A 105 -10.04 -22.30 5.61
CA ALA A 105 -9.53 -23.64 5.39
C ALA A 105 -8.93 -23.83 3.99
N ASN A 106 -9.37 -23.05 3.00
CA ASN A 106 -8.91 -23.12 1.61
C ASN A 106 -8.27 -21.79 1.15
N PRO A 107 -7.07 -21.45 1.65
CA PRO A 107 -6.35 -20.25 1.22
C PRO A 107 -5.90 -20.33 -0.24
N GLU A 108 -5.93 -19.20 -0.93
CA GLU A 108 -5.37 -19.05 -2.28
C GLU A 108 -4.18 -18.08 -2.27
N ALA A 109 -3.08 -18.45 -2.92
CA ALA A 109 -1.98 -17.53 -3.15
C ALA A 109 -2.34 -16.50 -4.25
N VAL A 110 -1.91 -15.25 -4.08
CA VAL A 110 -2.11 -14.18 -5.06
C VAL A 110 -0.96 -13.17 -5.02
N ASP A 111 -0.58 -12.65 -6.17
CA ASP A 111 0.33 -11.51 -6.27
C ASP A 111 -0.47 -10.23 -6.55
N LEU A 112 -0.48 -9.30 -5.60
CA LEU A 112 -1.18 -8.03 -5.73
C LEU A 112 -0.27 -6.95 -6.29
N SER A 113 -0.83 -6.07 -7.13
CA SER A 113 -0.15 -4.81 -7.45
C SER A 113 -0.03 -3.96 -6.20
N ILE A 114 0.98 -3.09 -6.13
CA ILE A 114 1.12 -2.17 -5.00
C ILE A 114 -0.12 -1.27 -4.83
N LEU A 115 -0.80 -0.90 -5.92
CA LEU A 115 -2.04 -0.13 -5.86
C LEU A 115 -3.16 -0.91 -5.14
N ASP A 116 -3.29 -2.20 -5.44
CA ASP A 116 -4.29 -3.05 -4.77
C ASP A 116 -4.00 -3.19 -3.28
N VAL A 117 -2.73 -3.36 -2.90
CA VAL A 117 -2.30 -3.39 -1.50
C VAL A 117 -2.65 -2.08 -0.79
N CYS A 118 -2.27 -0.94 -1.36
CA CYS A 118 -2.61 0.37 -0.77
C CYS A 118 -4.11 0.56 -0.66
N ASN A 119 -4.89 0.12 -1.66
CA ASN A 119 -6.34 0.19 -1.63
C ASN A 119 -6.94 -0.68 -0.51
N GLN A 120 -6.41 -1.88 -0.26
CA GLN A 120 -6.87 -2.70 0.87
C GLN A 120 -6.66 -1.98 2.21
N LEU A 121 -5.49 -1.36 2.41
CA LEU A 121 -5.13 -0.74 3.68
C LEU A 121 -5.81 0.61 3.93
N ILE A 122 -5.93 1.46 2.91
CA ILE A 122 -6.52 2.80 3.04
C ILE A 122 -8.04 2.74 3.13
N HIS A 123 -8.66 1.82 2.38
CA HIS A 123 -10.11 1.64 2.36
C HIS A 123 -10.55 0.43 3.18
N TYR A 124 -9.79 0.06 4.20
CA TYR A 124 -10.10 -1.10 5.04
C TYR A 124 -11.50 -0.94 5.63
N TYR A 125 -12.32 -1.99 5.52
CA TYR A 125 -13.54 -2.13 6.29
C TYR A 125 -13.23 -2.80 7.63
N TRP A 126 -12.31 -3.75 7.59
CA TRP A 126 -11.83 -4.47 8.76
C TRP A 126 -10.37 -4.84 8.53
N MET A 127 -9.55 -4.69 9.57
CA MET A 127 -8.17 -5.15 9.61
C MET A 127 -7.82 -5.62 11.01
N GLN A 128 -6.91 -6.58 11.09
CA GLN A 128 -6.30 -6.99 12.34
C GLN A 128 -4.90 -7.52 12.09
N THR A 129 -3.94 -6.99 12.85
CA THR A 129 -2.56 -7.49 12.87
C THR A 129 -2.39 -8.57 13.92
N TRP A 130 -1.75 -9.66 13.53
CA TRP A 130 -1.46 -10.82 14.36
C TRP A 130 0.02 -10.87 14.70
N SER A 131 0.28 -11.45 15.87
CA SER A 131 1.62 -11.59 16.41
C SER A 131 1.99 -13.05 16.54
N ASP A 132 3.23 -13.35 16.19
CA ASP A 132 3.88 -14.61 16.51
C ASP A 132 4.88 -14.36 17.63
N GLY A 133 4.56 -14.85 18.83
CA GLY A 133 5.26 -14.54 20.06
C GLY A 133 5.26 -13.03 20.38
N THR A 134 6.44 -12.41 20.23
CA THR A 134 6.64 -10.98 20.53
C THR A 134 6.67 -10.08 19.31
N ALA A 135 6.48 -10.62 18.10
CA ALA A 135 6.61 -9.89 16.85
C ALA A 135 5.30 -9.87 16.07
N PHE A 136 4.91 -8.71 15.54
CA PHE A 136 3.91 -8.66 14.48
C PHE A 136 4.39 -9.45 13.27
N LYS A 137 3.56 -10.39 12.81
CA LYS A 137 3.91 -11.37 11.78
C LYS A 137 3.09 -11.16 10.52
N SER A 138 1.77 -11.13 10.63
CA SER A 138 0.86 -10.94 9.51
C SER A 138 -0.28 -10.01 9.89
N MET A 139 -1.01 -9.53 8.90
CA MET A 139 -2.28 -8.86 9.09
C MET A 139 -3.32 -9.44 8.15
N LEU A 140 -4.55 -9.58 8.64
CA LEU A 140 -5.70 -9.90 7.82
C LEU A 140 -6.49 -8.61 7.56
N VAL A 141 -6.82 -8.33 6.31
CA VAL A 141 -7.51 -7.11 5.90
C VAL A 141 -8.47 -7.35 4.75
N PHE A 142 -9.58 -6.64 4.73
CA PHE A 142 -10.41 -6.48 3.55
C PHE A 142 -10.99 -5.07 3.49
N SER A 143 -10.89 -4.48 2.30
CA SER A 143 -11.49 -3.17 2.02
C SER A 143 -12.99 -3.25 1.82
N ASP A 144 -13.65 -2.10 1.87
CA ASP A 144 -15.05 -1.96 1.50
C ASP A 144 -15.39 -2.55 0.12
N TYR A 145 -14.47 -2.42 -0.84
CA TYR A 145 -14.61 -2.95 -2.18
C TYR A 145 -14.51 -4.48 -2.22
N MET A 146 -13.70 -5.07 -1.34
CA MET A 146 -13.40 -6.49 -1.34
C MET A 146 -14.13 -7.30 -0.26
N ARG A 147 -14.79 -6.66 0.70
CA ARG A 147 -15.52 -7.28 1.82
C ARG A 147 -16.55 -8.34 1.40
N ASN A 148 -17.02 -8.29 0.16
CA ASN A 148 -17.99 -9.23 -0.40
C ASN A 148 -17.36 -10.32 -1.29
N LYS A 149 -16.03 -10.36 -1.39
CA LYS A 149 -15.31 -11.28 -2.29
C LYS A 149 -14.16 -11.98 -1.59
N TRP A 150 -13.24 -11.19 -1.00
CA TRP A 150 -11.96 -11.70 -0.52
C TRP A 150 -11.52 -10.97 0.75
N ALA A 151 -10.94 -11.73 1.68
CA ALA A 151 -10.02 -11.22 2.70
C ALA A 151 -8.59 -11.53 2.30
N TYR A 152 -7.65 -10.66 2.69
CA TYR A 152 -6.24 -10.77 2.33
C TYR A 152 -5.38 -10.83 3.57
N GLU A 153 -4.47 -11.79 3.61
CA GLU A 153 -3.41 -11.84 4.60
C GLU A 153 -2.09 -11.40 3.98
N PHE A 154 -1.48 -10.41 4.63
CA PHE A 154 -0.16 -9.88 4.27
C PHE A 154 0.83 -10.18 5.38
N LEU A 155 2.04 -10.62 5.01
CA LEU A 155 3.15 -10.63 5.95
C LEU A 155 3.61 -9.19 6.21
N ILE A 156 3.78 -8.85 7.49
CA ILE A 156 4.23 -7.52 7.91
C ILE A 156 5.63 -7.23 7.37
N GLU A 157 6.49 -8.25 7.30
CA GLU A 157 7.82 -8.14 6.73
C GLU A 157 7.79 -7.79 5.24
N ASP A 158 6.89 -8.40 4.47
CA ASP A 158 6.76 -8.14 3.05
C ASP A 158 6.16 -6.76 2.78
N LEU A 159 5.17 -6.33 3.59
CA LEU A 159 4.65 -4.95 3.55
C LEU A 159 5.76 -3.92 3.80
N ILE A 160 6.57 -4.14 4.83
CA ILE A 160 7.71 -3.26 5.13
C ILE A 160 8.71 -3.28 3.98
N CYS A 161 9.00 -4.45 3.41
CA CYS A 161 9.93 -4.61 2.30
C CYS A 161 9.45 -3.83 1.06
N ILE A 162 8.21 -4.04 0.65
CA ILE A 162 7.65 -3.40 -0.54
C ILE A 162 7.53 -1.88 -0.34
N PHE A 163 7.13 -1.40 0.85
CA PHE A 163 7.11 0.04 1.12
C PHE A 163 8.51 0.65 1.18
N SER A 164 9.53 -0.12 1.56
CA SER A 164 10.93 0.34 1.51
C SER A 164 11.37 0.68 0.09
N VAL A 165 10.83 0.00 -0.94
CA VAL A 165 11.11 0.31 -2.35
C VAL A 165 10.75 1.76 -2.66
N PHE A 166 9.59 2.23 -2.19
CA PHE A 166 9.10 3.60 -2.42
C PHE A 166 9.77 4.63 -1.51
N ALA A 167 10.33 4.20 -0.37
CA ALA A 167 11.14 5.06 0.48
C ALA A 167 12.55 5.32 -0.10
N ASP A 168 12.98 4.52 -1.06
CA ASP A 168 14.29 4.61 -1.69
C ASP A 168 14.27 5.59 -2.87
N GLU A 169 15.33 6.39 -3.02
CA GLU A 169 15.46 7.37 -4.12
C GLU A 169 15.51 6.69 -5.49
N SER A 170 15.95 5.43 -5.58
CA SER A 170 15.98 4.66 -6.83
C SER A 170 14.59 4.37 -7.40
N SER A 171 13.52 4.60 -6.64
CA SER A 171 12.15 4.53 -7.16
C SER A 171 11.61 5.86 -7.69
N ALA A 172 12.39 6.94 -7.60
CA ALA A 172 12.05 8.23 -8.18
C ALA A 172 12.17 8.23 -9.70
N VAL A 173 11.34 9.05 -10.34
CA VAL A 173 11.48 9.41 -11.74
C VAL A 173 12.59 10.45 -11.83
N THR A 174 13.59 10.19 -12.67
CA THR A 174 14.74 11.10 -12.90
C THR A 174 14.50 12.09 -14.02
N SER A 175 13.61 11.76 -14.96
CA SER A 175 13.16 12.65 -16.03
C SER A 175 11.77 12.25 -16.51
N ILE A 176 11.00 13.24 -16.96
CA ILE A 176 9.63 13.05 -17.42
C ILE A 176 9.44 13.81 -18.72
N SER A 177 8.79 13.19 -19.69
CA SER A 177 8.35 13.83 -20.92
C SER A 177 6.83 13.80 -21.02
N PHE A 178 6.27 14.85 -21.61
CA PHE A 178 4.83 15.02 -21.74
C PHE A 178 4.48 15.24 -23.20
N GLU A 179 3.54 14.45 -23.71
CA GLU A 179 2.96 14.63 -25.03
C GLU A 179 1.48 14.96 -24.92
N TRP A 180 1.06 16.06 -25.55
CA TRP A 180 -0.35 16.43 -25.59
C TRP A 180 -1.15 15.38 -26.37
N ASN A 181 -2.28 14.95 -25.81
CA ASN A 181 -3.19 14.01 -26.45
C ASN A 181 -4.57 14.65 -26.63
N ASP A 182 -4.89 15.00 -27.87
CA ASP A 182 -6.17 15.65 -28.22
C ASP A 182 -7.40 14.81 -27.85
N LYS A 183 -7.31 13.47 -27.84
CA LYS A 183 -8.44 12.62 -27.45
C LYS A 183 -8.71 12.68 -25.95
N LYS A 184 -7.65 12.74 -25.15
CA LYS A 184 -7.76 12.84 -23.69
C LYS A 184 -7.94 14.28 -23.20
N GLN A 185 -7.71 15.26 -24.09
CA GLN A 185 -7.65 16.67 -23.73
C GLN A 185 -6.67 16.92 -22.56
N ASP A 186 -5.57 16.16 -22.55
CA ASP A 186 -4.59 16.16 -21.47
C ASP A 186 -3.20 15.70 -21.97
N TYR A 187 -2.16 15.94 -21.18
CA TYR A 187 -0.82 15.43 -21.43
C TYR A 187 -0.68 13.97 -20.98
N VAL A 188 -0.09 13.15 -21.84
CA VAL A 188 0.32 11.79 -21.53
C VAL A 188 1.79 11.80 -21.16
N THR A 189 2.12 11.13 -20.05
CA THR A 189 3.49 11.02 -19.56
C THR A 189 4.19 9.82 -20.16
N ASP A 190 5.35 10.04 -20.77
CA ASP A 190 6.30 8.98 -21.10
C ASP A 190 7.48 9.05 -20.12
N TYR A 191 7.67 7.96 -19.37
CA TYR A 191 8.79 7.80 -18.45
C TYR A 191 10.04 7.42 -19.26
N ALA A 192 11.13 8.18 -19.10
CA ALA A 192 12.42 7.74 -19.63
C ALA A 192 12.84 6.45 -18.90
N ARG A 193 13.16 5.41 -19.67
CA ARG A 193 13.60 4.10 -19.18
C ARG A 193 14.92 4.17 -18.42
#